data_AF-A0A1Y2ZWC8-F1
#
_entry.id   AF-A0A1Y2ZWC8-F1
#
_cell.length_a   1.000
_cell.length_b   1.000
_cell.length_c   1.000
_cell.angle_alpha   90.00
_cell.angle_beta   90.00
_cell.angle_gamma   90.00
#
_symmetry.space_group_name_H-M   'P 1'
#
loop_
_entity.id
_entity.type
_entity.pdbx_description
1 polymer ?
#
loop_
_entity_poly.entity_id
_entity_poly.type
_entity_poly.pdbx_seq_one_letter_code
_entity_poly.pdbx_strand_id
1 'polypeptide(L)'
;MLSDSGTITEEASILNFPALNLRETHERPEGFEQGAVMMVGLNIERMLSAIKLLSTQARGTERTIQLVSDYAATNVSDKIVRIIMSYTDYVNHKIWKKPTP
;
A
#
# COMPACT_ATOMS: atom_id res chain seq x y z
N MET A 1 12.29 -7.71 5.73
CA MET A 1 11.14 -8.49 6.24
C MET A 1 10.67 -9.42 5.13
N LEU A 2 10.33 -10.67 5.45
CA LEU A 2 9.62 -11.56 4.51
C LEU A 2 8.18 -11.66 5.02
N SER A 3 7.21 -11.46 4.14
CA SER A 3 5.79 -11.55 4.52
C SER A 3 4.92 -11.90 3.32
N ASP A 4 3.81 -12.59 3.60
CA ASP A 4 2.68 -12.80 2.69
C ASP A 4 1.48 -11.88 3.02
N SER A 5 1.64 -10.96 4.00
CA SER A 5 0.60 -9.99 4.35
C SER A 5 0.25 -9.09 3.17
N GLY A 6 -1.04 -8.79 2.98
CA GLY A 6 -1.50 -7.80 2.00
C GLY A 6 -1.06 -6.37 2.33
N THR A 7 -0.75 -6.07 3.60
CA THR A 7 -0.34 -4.74 4.06
C THR A 7 1.16 -4.47 3.97
N ILE A 8 1.98 -5.50 3.68
CA ILE A 8 3.44 -5.37 3.71
C ILE A 8 3.96 -4.27 2.77
N THR A 9 3.27 -4.05 1.65
CA THR A 9 3.62 -3.02 0.66
C THR A 9 3.46 -1.60 1.23
N GLU A 10 2.36 -1.36 1.95
CA GLU A 10 2.08 -0.07 2.60
C GLU A 10 3.06 0.15 3.76
N GLU A 11 3.23 -0.86 4.62
CA GLU A 11 4.11 -0.78 5.79
C GLU A 11 5.58 -0.55 5.41
N ALA A 12 6.10 -1.31 4.43
CA ALA A 12 7.47 -1.17 3.96
C ALA A 12 7.73 0.22 3.35
N SER A 13 6.77 0.73 2.59
CA SER A 13 6.82 2.06 2.01
C SER A 13 6.81 3.15 3.08
N ILE A 14 5.88 3.09 4.04
CA ILE A 14 5.71 4.10 5.10
C ILE A 14 6.91 4.10 6.06
N LEU A 15 7.31 2.93 6.55
CA LEU A 15 8.36 2.80 7.57
C LEU A 15 9.78 2.68 6.99
N ASN A 16 9.91 2.68 5.65
CA ASN A 16 11.18 2.62 4.94
C ASN A 16 12.07 1.45 5.39
N PHE A 17 11.56 0.23 5.23
CA PHE A 17 12.34 -0.98 5.44
C PHE A 17 12.30 -1.89 4.22
N PRO A 18 13.38 -2.65 3.94
CA PRO A 18 13.40 -3.61 2.86
C PRO A 18 12.46 -4.78 3.13
N ALA A 19 11.62 -5.11 2.16
CA ALA A 19 10.66 -6.21 2.28
C ALA A 19 10.52 -7.04 1.01
N LEU A 20 10.29 -8.34 1.23
CA LEU A 20 9.99 -9.33 0.21
C LEU A 20 8.55 -9.83 0.39
N ASN A 21 7.79 -9.79 -0.69
CA ASN A 21 6.44 -10.33 -0.75
C ASN A 21 6.48 -11.76 -1.30
N LEU A 22 5.92 -12.70 -0.52
CA LEU A 22 5.93 -14.14 -0.82
C LEU A 22 4.78 -14.58 -1.76
N ARG A 23 3.84 -13.68 -2.09
CA ARG A 23 2.75 -13.98 -3.02
C ARG A 23 3.24 -13.92 -4.47
N GLU A 24 2.53 -14.61 -5.36
CA GLU A 24 2.79 -14.57 -6.82
C GLU A 24 1.92 -13.54 -7.55
N THR A 25 0.97 -12.93 -6.84
CA THR A 25 0.09 -11.87 -7.32
C THR A 25 0.06 -10.72 -6.33
N HIS A 26 -0.24 -9.52 -6.81
CA HIS A 26 -0.35 -8.33 -5.98
C HIS A 26 -1.56 -7.46 -6.33
N GLU A 27 -2.07 -6.74 -5.33
CA GLU A 27 -3.22 -5.83 -5.43
C GLU A 27 -2.85 -4.34 -5.27
N ARG A 28 -1.54 -4.02 -5.23
CA ARG A 28 -0.97 -2.69 -4.94
C ARG A 28 0.03 -2.23 -6.01
N PRO A 29 -0.39 -1.99 -7.27
CA PRO A 29 0.53 -1.63 -8.37
C PRO A 29 1.43 -0.43 -8.03
N GLU A 30 0.89 0.57 -7.35
CA GLU A 30 1.60 1.79 -6.94
C GLU A 30 2.81 1.50 -6.04
N GLY A 31 2.75 0.46 -5.21
CA GLY A 31 3.87 0.04 -4.38
C GLY A 31 4.97 -0.67 -5.15
N PHE A 32 4.63 -1.39 -6.22
CA PHE A 32 5.60 -2.04 -7.10
C PHE A 32 6.25 -1.05 -8.08
N GLU A 33 5.50 -0.06 -8.57
CA GLU A 33 6.04 1.02 -9.39
C GLU A 33 7.13 1.81 -8.68
N GLN A 34 6.97 2.04 -7.37
CA GLN A 34 8.00 2.68 -6.54
C GLN A 34 9.07 1.69 -6.04
N GLY A 35 8.87 0.37 -6.17
CA GLY A 35 9.79 -0.63 -5.65
C GLY A 35 9.80 -0.72 -4.11
N ALA A 36 8.69 -0.40 -3.46
CA ALA A 36 8.57 -0.47 -2.00
C ALA A 36 8.77 -1.88 -1.44
N VAL A 37 8.44 -2.91 -2.24
CA VAL A 37 8.66 -4.33 -1.94
C VAL A 37 9.09 -5.07 -3.20
N MET A 38 9.81 -6.18 -3.05
CA MET A 38 10.08 -7.10 -4.17
C MET A 38 9.19 -8.33 -4.09
N MET A 39 8.49 -8.67 -5.17
CA MET A 39 7.71 -9.91 -5.26
C MET A 39 8.64 -11.07 -5.59
N VAL A 40 8.76 -12.03 -4.67
CA VAL A 40 9.65 -13.18 -4.84
C VAL A 40 8.91 -14.50 -5.00
N GLY A 41 7.64 -14.58 -4.58
CA GLY A 41 6.92 -15.85 -4.53
C GLY A 41 7.58 -16.81 -3.53
N LEU A 42 7.51 -18.10 -3.82
CA LEU A 42 8.17 -19.16 -3.03
C LEU A 42 9.48 -19.67 -3.66
N ASN A 43 10.05 -18.93 -4.62
CA ASN A 43 11.31 -19.30 -5.25
C ASN A 43 12.51 -18.90 -4.37
N ILE A 44 13.22 -19.91 -3.83
CA ILE A 44 14.34 -19.71 -2.90
C ILE A 44 15.51 -18.94 -3.55
N GLU A 45 15.87 -19.23 -4.79
CA GLU A 45 16.99 -18.56 -5.47
C GLU A 45 16.71 -17.06 -5.66
N ARG A 46 15.49 -16.73 -6.06
CA ARG A 46 15.04 -15.35 -6.20
C ARG A 46 15.02 -14.64 -4.84
N MET A 47 14.56 -15.33 -3.80
CA MET A 47 14.54 -14.79 -2.45
C MET A 47 15.95 -14.44 -1.96
N LEU A 48 16.92 -15.35 -2.14
CA LEU A 48 18.32 -15.11 -1.76
C LEU A 48 18.93 -13.93 -2.54
N SER A 49 18.66 -13.86 -3.85
CA SER A 49 19.10 -12.75 -4.70
C SER A 49 18.51 -11.41 -4.26
N ALA A 50 17.21 -11.40 -3.92
CA ALA A 50 16.52 -10.21 -3.46
C ALA A 50 16.99 -9.78 -2.05
N ILE A 51 17.25 -10.72 -1.14
CA ILE A 51 17.85 -10.42 0.18
C ILE A 51 19.22 -9.74 -0.01
N LYS A 52 20.05 -10.24 -0.94
CA LYS A 52 21.36 -9.65 -1.23
C LYS A 52 21.20 -8.22 -1.76
N LEU A 53 20.28 -7.98 -2.70
CA LEU A 53 20.01 -6.64 -3.23
C LEU A 53 19.49 -5.70 -2.14
N LEU A 54 18.50 -6.13 -1.35
CA LEU A 54 17.89 -5.32 -0.30
C LEU A 54 18.81 -5.08 0.91
N SER A 55 19.92 -5.80 1.02
CA SER A 55 20.91 -5.56 2.08
C SER A 55 21.59 -4.19 1.97
N THR A 56 21.58 -3.58 0.79
CA THR A 56 22.16 -2.25 0.53
C THR A 56 21.12 -1.12 0.58
N GLN A 57 19.84 -1.44 0.76
CA GLN A 57 18.79 -0.42 0.88
C GLN A 57 18.89 0.30 2.23
N ALA A 58 18.88 1.64 2.18
CA ALA A 58 18.85 2.49 3.37
C ALA A 58 17.55 2.30 4.17
N ARG A 59 17.61 2.58 5.48
CA ARG A 59 16.52 2.31 6.42
C ARG A 59 16.27 3.53 7.32
N GLY A 60 15.06 3.63 7.87
CA GLY A 60 14.71 4.71 8.79
C GLY A 60 14.55 6.04 8.05
N THR A 61 15.30 7.07 8.45
CA THR A 61 15.15 8.42 7.88
C THR A 61 15.79 8.56 6.49
N GLU A 62 16.84 7.79 6.20
CA GLU A 62 17.50 7.81 4.89
C GLU A 62 16.80 6.86 3.92
N ARG A 63 16.33 7.39 2.80
CA ARG A 63 15.56 6.65 1.79
C ARG A 63 16.36 6.44 0.52
N THR A 64 16.57 5.18 0.16
CA THR A 64 16.97 4.80 -1.21
C THR A 64 15.77 4.82 -2.15
N ILE A 65 14.60 4.44 -1.62
CA ILE A 65 13.33 4.36 -2.34
C ILE A 65 12.35 5.38 -1.76
N GLN A 66 11.68 6.12 -2.65
CA GLN A 66 10.73 7.16 -2.27
C GLN A 66 9.48 6.57 -1.60
N LEU A 67 8.85 7.36 -0.73
CA LEU A 67 7.54 7.02 -0.18
C LEU A 67 6.51 7.03 -1.33
N VAL A 68 5.69 5.98 -1.41
CA VAL A 68 4.54 5.96 -2.31
C VAL A 68 3.59 7.09 -1.92
N SER A 69 3.36 8.03 -2.84
CA SER A 69 2.58 9.26 -2.58
C SER A 69 1.19 8.98 -2.02
N ASP A 70 0.56 7.91 -2.49
CA ASP A 70 -0.81 7.58 -2.15
C ASP A 70 -0.94 7.08 -0.70
N TYR A 71 0.15 6.57 -0.13
CA TYR A 71 0.21 6.13 1.27
C TYR A 71 0.57 7.27 2.24
N ALA A 72 0.95 8.45 1.72
CA ALA A 72 1.36 9.58 2.53
C ALA A 72 0.20 10.37 3.16
N ALA A 73 -1.05 10.01 2.87
CA ALA A 73 -2.22 10.71 3.38
C ALA A 73 -2.38 10.53 4.90
N THR A 74 -2.36 11.62 5.66
CA THR A 74 -2.45 11.62 7.14
C THR A 74 -3.85 11.89 7.69
N ASN A 75 -4.78 12.35 6.86
CA ASN A 75 -6.11 12.82 7.26
C ASN A 75 -7.25 12.00 6.62
N VAL A 76 -7.04 10.69 6.43
CA VAL A 76 -8.01 9.81 5.78
C VAL A 76 -9.35 9.81 6.55
N SER A 77 -9.33 9.77 7.88
CA SER A 77 -10.56 9.83 8.70
C SER A 77 -11.41 11.06 8.39
N ASP A 78 -10.81 12.24 8.31
CA ASP A 78 -11.52 13.49 8.00
C ASP A 78 -12.11 13.47 6.59
N LYS A 79 -11.38 12.91 5.62
CA LYS A 79 -11.86 12.75 4.24
C LYS A 79 -13.10 11.86 4.20
N ILE A 80 -13.07 10.72 4.90
CA ILE A 80 -14.18 9.76 4.92
C ILE A 80 -15.43 10.37 5.53
N VAL A 81 -15.33 11.09 6.65
CA VAL A 81 -16.49 11.77 7.26
C VAL A 81 -17.13 12.74 6.28
N ARG A 82 -16.34 13.55 5.58
CA ARG A 82 -16.84 14.51 4.59
C ARG A 82 -17.50 13.83 3.39
N ILE A 83 -16.92 12.73 2.89
CA ILE A 83 -17.49 11.95 1.79
C ILE A 83 -18.84 11.36 2.19
N ILE A 84 -18.94 10.73 3.36
CA ILE A 84 -20.19 10.14 3.84
C ILE A 84 -21.26 11.22 3.95
N MET A 85 -20.98 12.33 4.63
CA MET A 85 -21.94 13.44 4.77
C MET A 85 -22.40 14.00 3.41
N SER A 86 -21.49 14.11 2.44
CA SER A 86 -21.81 14.69 1.13
C SER A 86 -22.61 13.75 0.23
N TYR A 87 -22.36 12.43 0.29
CA TYR A 87 -22.97 11.47 -0.62
C TYR A 87 -24.22 10.78 -0.09
N THR A 88 -24.50 10.85 1.22
CA THR A 88 -25.63 10.14 1.82
C THR A 88 -26.96 10.48 1.14
N ASP A 89 -27.29 11.77 1.01
CA ASP A 89 -28.55 12.19 0.38
C ASP A 89 -28.56 11.91 -1.12
N TYR A 90 -27.42 12.10 -1.79
CA TYR A 90 -27.28 11.78 -3.21
C TYR A 90 -27.61 10.32 -3.49
N VAL A 91 -27.03 9.39 -2.71
CA VAL A 91 -27.26 7.94 -2.85
C VAL A 91 -28.72 7.59 -2.53
N ASN A 92 -29.28 8.14 -1.45
CA ASN A 92 -30.67 7.90 -1.06
C ASN A 92 -31.66 8.29 -2.18
N HIS A 93 -31.47 9.44 -2.82
CA HIS A 93 -32.41 9.92 -3.84
C HIS A 93 -32.12 9.33 -5.23
N LYS A 94 -30.84 9.26 -5.64
CA LYS A 94 -30.49 8.87 -7.02
C LYS A 94 -30.46 7.37 -7.22
N ILE A 95 -29.98 6.62 -6.24
CA ILE A 95 -29.87 5.16 -6.32
C ILE A 95 -31.11 4.50 -5.73
N TRP A 96 -31.43 4.81 -4.47
CA TRP A 96 -32.51 4.12 -3.76
C TRP A 96 -33.91 4.68 -3.99
N LYS A 97 -34.04 5.83 -4.69
CA LYS A 97 -35.32 6.49 -4.97
C LYS A 97 -36.16 6.74 -3.70
N LYS A 98 -35.52 6.98 -2.57
CA LYS A 98 -36.23 7.34 -1.34
C LYS A 98 -36.92 8.69 -1.54
N PRO A 99 -38.18 8.84 -1.07
CA PRO A 99 -38.83 10.13 -1.06
C PRO A 99 -38.04 11.09 -0.18
N THR A 100 -37.98 12.35 -0.60
CA THR A 100 -37.43 13.43 0.25
C THR A 100 -38.32 13.53 1.49
N PRO A 101 -37.76 13.70 2.70
CA PRO A 101 -38.56 13.97 3.88
C PRO A 101 -39.47 15.20 3.70
#